data_AF-A0AAV0J8L6-F1
#
_entry.id   AF-A0AAV0J8L6-F1
#
_cell.length_a   1.000
_cell.length_b   1.000
_cell.length_c   1.000
_cell.angle_alpha   90.00
_cell.angle_beta   90.00
_cell.angle_gamma   90.00
#
_symmetry.space_group_name_H-M   'P 1'
#
loop_
_entity.id
_entity.type
_entity.pdbx_description
1 polymer ?
#
loop_
_entity_poly.entity_id
_entity_poly.type
_entity_poly.pdbx_seq_one_letter_code
_entity_poly.pdbx_strand_id
1 'polypeptide(L)'
;MPTDEPLSKSDRTRLESSLRTLSSFDPLSDLGGLHCLDVFRRSLLRSGPKPVQRVWIRKRSHSERVVDKRRQQLIHCAIELKDAGIKFKRRRTDRFWDIRFKNGVLKMPRILIHDGTKSLFLNLIAFEQCHLDCSNDITSYVIFMDNLINSPEDVAYLHYCGIVEHWLGSDAEVADLFNRLCQEVVFDVNNSYLARMSEEVNLYYNHRWNAWRASLKHKYFGNPWAIISLFAAVVLLVLTFTQTFYGVYGYYRPRT
;
A
#
# COMPACT_ATOMS: atom_id res chain seq x y z
N MET A 1 -23.24 28.05 41.96
CA MET A 1 -24.21 28.19 40.85
C MET A 1 -23.41 28.41 39.58
N PRO A 2 -23.56 27.59 38.53
CA PRO A 2 -22.85 27.82 37.29
C PRO A 2 -23.58 28.92 36.50
N THR A 3 -22.81 29.91 36.04
CA THR A 3 -23.29 31.07 35.31
C THR A 3 -23.39 30.68 33.83
N ASP A 4 -24.61 30.62 33.30
CA ASP A 4 -24.86 30.39 31.87
C ASP A 4 -24.53 31.65 31.08
N GLU A 5 -23.27 31.77 30.63
CA GLU A 5 -22.85 32.80 29.69
C GLU A 5 -23.43 32.49 28.29
N PRO A 6 -24.19 33.42 27.67
CA PRO A 6 -24.79 33.18 26.36
C PRO A 6 -23.72 33.21 25.26
N LEU A 7 -23.68 32.16 24.43
CA LEU A 7 -22.80 32.06 23.26
C LEU A 7 -22.85 33.31 22.38
N SER A 8 -21.68 33.90 22.13
CA SER A 8 -21.48 35.07 21.27
C SER A 8 -21.94 34.82 19.84
N LYS A 9 -22.47 35.87 19.18
CA LYS A 9 -22.91 35.82 17.77
C LYS A 9 -21.79 35.33 16.83
N SER A 10 -20.53 35.62 17.15
CA SER A 10 -19.38 35.15 16.36
C SER A 10 -19.24 33.62 16.38
N ASP A 11 -19.44 33.00 17.54
CA ASP A 11 -19.33 31.54 17.71
C ASP A 11 -20.50 30.82 17.03
N ARG A 12 -21.70 31.40 17.06
CA ARG A 12 -22.86 30.91 16.30
C ARG A 12 -22.61 30.97 14.80
N THR A 13 -22.05 32.07 14.28
CA THR A 13 -21.73 32.18 12.85
C THR A 13 -20.60 31.25 12.43
N ARG A 14 -19.62 30.94 13.31
CA ARG A 14 -18.60 29.93 13.05
C ARG A 14 -19.20 28.53 13.02
N LEU A 15 -20.05 28.18 13.99
CA LEU A 15 -20.75 26.90 14.03
C LEU A 15 -21.65 26.72 12.79
N GLU A 16 -22.39 27.76 12.39
CA GLU A 16 -23.20 27.77 11.18
C GLU A 16 -22.35 27.70 9.90
N SER A 17 -21.16 28.32 9.88
CA SER A 17 -20.23 28.17 8.74
C SER A 17 -19.64 26.76 8.65
N SER A 18 -19.33 26.13 9.80
CA SER A 18 -18.88 24.74 9.88
C SER A 18 -20.00 23.77 9.48
N LEU A 19 -21.25 24.06 9.85
CA LEU A 19 -22.44 23.31 9.42
C LEU A 19 -22.78 23.52 7.94
N ARG A 20 -22.56 24.71 7.38
CA ARG A 20 -22.71 25.00 5.94
C ARG A 20 -21.61 24.38 5.09
N THR A 21 -20.40 24.20 5.64
CA THR A 21 -19.32 23.45 4.97
C THR A 21 -19.62 21.94 4.94
N LEU A 22 -20.51 21.47 5.81
CA LEU A 22 -21.21 20.20 5.72
C LEU A 22 -22.42 20.31 4.76
N SER A 23 -22.22 20.93 3.59
CA SER A 23 -23.28 21.09 2.57
C SER A 23 -23.95 19.73 2.32
N SER A 24 -25.26 19.71 2.53
CA SER A 24 -26.13 18.55 2.68
C SER A 24 -25.91 17.49 1.61
N PHE A 25 -25.22 16.42 1.97
CA PHE A 25 -25.49 15.12 1.38
C PHE A 25 -26.82 14.68 1.96
N ASP A 26 -27.90 14.75 1.18
CA ASP A 26 -29.18 14.17 1.53
C ASP A 26 -29.34 12.86 0.73
N PRO A 27 -28.76 11.73 1.22
CA PRO A 27 -28.80 10.45 0.52
C PRO A 27 -30.21 9.88 0.33
N LEU A 28 -31.21 10.49 0.97
CA LEU A 28 -32.58 10.01 0.98
C LEU A 28 -33.51 10.83 0.07
N SER A 29 -33.02 11.91 -0.54
CA SER A 29 -33.84 12.78 -1.39
C SER A 29 -34.13 12.21 -2.78
N ASP A 30 -33.43 11.14 -3.18
CA ASP A 30 -33.60 10.42 -4.45
C ASP A 30 -34.10 8.98 -4.18
N LEU A 31 -35.30 8.89 -3.58
CA LEU A 31 -35.81 7.68 -2.92
C LEU A 31 -36.30 6.60 -3.92
N GLY A 32 -35.35 5.92 -4.55
CA GLY A 32 -35.52 4.63 -5.22
C GLY A 32 -34.65 3.57 -4.56
N GLY A 33 -35.17 2.89 -3.52
CA GLY A 33 -34.63 1.62 -2.98
C GLY A 33 -33.11 1.51 -2.77
N LEU A 34 -32.45 2.54 -2.22
CA LEU A 34 -31.00 2.52 -2.03
C LEU A 34 -30.61 1.57 -0.89
N HIS A 35 -29.78 0.57 -1.21
CA HIS A 35 -29.19 -0.36 -0.24
C HIS A 35 -28.28 0.40 0.74
N CYS A 36 -28.27 0.02 2.03
CA CYS A 36 -27.48 0.73 3.05
C CYS A 36 -25.98 0.79 2.73
N LEU A 37 -25.43 -0.27 2.13
CA LEU A 37 -24.04 -0.29 1.66
C LEU A 37 -23.80 0.67 0.49
N ASP A 38 -24.79 0.93 -0.37
CA ASP A 38 -24.65 1.91 -1.46
C ASP A 38 -24.55 3.33 -0.87
N VAL A 39 -25.44 3.68 0.05
CA VAL A 39 -25.41 4.98 0.75
C VAL A 39 -24.09 5.16 1.48
N PHE A 40 -23.66 4.13 2.23
CA PHE A 40 -22.40 4.17 2.96
C PHE A 40 -21.20 4.30 2.01
N ARG A 41 -21.16 3.52 0.93
CA ARG A 41 -20.15 3.60 -0.13
C ARG A 41 -20.09 4.98 -0.79
N ARG A 42 -21.23 5.57 -1.13
CA ARG A 42 -21.29 6.93 -1.72
C ARG A 42 -20.84 7.99 -0.72
N SER A 43 -21.20 7.84 0.56
CA SER A 43 -20.75 8.73 1.62
C SER A 43 -19.25 8.63 1.85
N LEU A 44 -18.70 7.42 1.74
CA LEU A 44 -17.27 7.19 1.68
C LEU A 44 -16.73 7.97 0.49
N LEU A 45 -17.14 7.67 -0.75
CA LEU A 45 -16.63 8.24 -2.00
C LEU A 45 -17.02 9.72 -2.31
N ARG A 46 -17.41 10.51 -1.28
CA ARG A 46 -18.18 11.79 -1.27
C ARG A 46 -17.92 12.88 -2.32
N SER A 47 -17.00 12.73 -3.26
CA SER A 47 -16.88 13.53 -4.51
C SER A 47 -15.82 12.93 -5.47
N GLY A 48 -16.01 11.69 -5.92
CA GLY A 48 -15.33 11.14 -7.10
C GLY A 48 -15.99 11.62 -8.41
N PRO A 49 -15.27 11.62 -9.55
CA PRO A 49 -15.92 11.82 -10.85
C PRO A 49 -17.07 10.81 -11.02
N LYS A 50 -18.19 11.25 -11.60
CA LYS A 50 -19.34 10.38 -11.89
C LYS A 50 -18.85 9.15 -12.67
N PRO A 51 -19.29 7.92 -12.33
CA PRO A 51 -18.84 6.74 -13.04
C PRO A 51 -19.21 6.87 -14.51
N VAL A 52 -18.21 6.73 -15.40
CA VAL A 52 -18.45 6.58 -16.83
C VAL A 52 -19.03 5.18 -17.03
N GLN A 53 -20.17 5.12 -17.73
CA GLN A 53 -20.92 3.90 -17.99
C GLN A 53 -20.01 2.86 -18.68
N ARG A 54 -19.84 1.68 -18.07
CA ARG A 54 -18.98 0.62 -18.62
C ARG A 54 -19.69 -0.10 -19.76
N VAL A 55 -19.11 -0.04 -20.96
CA VAL A 55 -19.41 -0.97 -22.04
C VAL A 55 -18.55 -2.23 -21.84
N TRP A 56 -19.17 -3.32 -21.41
CA TRP A 56 -18.51 -4.62 -21.36
C TRP A 56 -18.37 -5.19 -22.77
N ILE A 57 -17.18 -5.15 -23.35
CA ILE A 57 -16.85 -6.06 -24.46
C ILE A 57 -16.62 -7.44 -23.83
N ARG A 58 -17.63 -8.30 -23.93
CA ARG A 58 -17.56 -9.73 -23.55
C ARG A 58 -16.45 -10.41 -24.36
N LYS A 59 -15.22 -10.45 -23.83
CA LYS A 59 -14.24 -11.47 -24.21
C LYS A 59 -14.24 -12.53 -23.13
N ARG A 60 -15.21 -13.44 -23.23
CA ARG A 60 -15.33 -14.61 -22.37
C ARG A 60 -14.20 -15.58 -22.70
N SER A 61 -13.00 -15.33 -22.18
CA SER A 61 -11.99 -16.38 -22.11
C SER A 61 -12.30 -17.22 -20.88
N HIS A 62 -12.97 -18.36 -21.08
CA HIS A 62 -12.94 -19.44 -20.10
C HIS A 62 -11.48 -19.86 -19.94
N SER A 63 -10.86 -19.39 -18.87
CA SER A 63 -9.67 -20.00 -18.35
C SER A 63 -9.81 -19.97 -16.83
N GLU A 64 -10.33 -21.06 -16.28
CA GLU A 64 -9.96 -21.48 -14.94
C GLU A 64 -8.43 -21.60 -14.95
N ARG A 65 -7.77 -20.54 -14.52
CA ARG A 65 -6.39 -20.56 -14.06
C ARG A 65 -6.48 -19.94 -12.70
N VAL A 66 -6.08 -20.71 -11.70
CA VAL A 66 -5.68 -20.20 -10.38
C VAL A 66 -5.00 -18.85 -10.63
N VAL A 67 -5.65 -17.76 -10.22
CA VAL A 67 -5.20 -16.42 -10.58
C VAL A 67 -3.88 -16.18 -9.85
N ASP A 68 -2.77 -16.28 -10.57
CA ASP A 68 -1.45 -15.95 -10.05
C ASP A 68 -1.49 -14.56 -9.41
N LYS A 69 -1.07 -14.42 -8.15
CA LYS A 69 -0.95 -13.15 -7.41
C LYS A 69 -0.23 -12.05 -8.25
N ARG A 70 0.68 -12.47 -9.15
CA ARG A 70 1.38 -11.60 -10.11
C ARG A 70 0.48 -10.86 -11.11
N ARG A 71 -0.74 -11.33 -11.41
CA ARG A 71 -1.64 -10.68 -12.37
C ARG A 71 -2.45 -9.53 -11.75
N GLN A 72 -2.47 -9.41 -10.43
CA GLN A 72 -3.22 -8.37 -9.71
C GLN A 72 -2.31 -7.30 -9.08
N GLN A 73 -1.00 -7.37 -9.33
CA GLN A 73 -0.03 -6.52 -8.69
C GLN A 73 -0.01 -5.12 -9.33
N LEU A 74 -0.61 -4.15 -8.65
CA LEU A 74 -0.60 -2.74 -9.05
C LEU A 74 0.78 -2.12 -8.82
N ILE A 75 1.42 -2.47 -7.72
CA ILE A 75 2.63 -1.81 -7.21
C ILE A 75 3.49 -2.77 -6.38
N HIS A 76 4.75 -2.41 -6.15
CA HIS A 76 5.66 -3.07 -5.20
C HIS A 76 5.30 -2.74 -3.73
N CYS A 77 5.79 -3.55 -2.79
CA CYS A 77 5.53 -3.33 -1.37
C CYS A 77 6.28 -2.10 -0.81
N ALA A 78 5.84 -1.61 0.36
CA ALA A 78 6.29 -0.34 0.90
C ALA A 78 7.81 -0.27 1.13
N ILE A 79 8.41 -1.35 1.64
CA ILE A 79 9.86 -1.43 1.86
C ILE A 79 10.63 -1.44 0.53
N GLU A 80 10.20 -2.21 -0.47
CA GLU A 80 10.85 -2.21 -1.79
C GLU A 80 10.83 -0.81 -2.42
N LEU A 81 9.68 -0.13 -2.37
CA LEU A 81 9.54 1.23 -2.88
C LEU A 81 10.45 2.22 -2.13
N LYS A 82 10.52 2.10 -0.80
CA LYS A 82 11.42 2.90 0.04
C LYS A 82 12.87 2.71 -0.37
N ASP A 83 13.30 1.46 -0.57
CA ASP A 83 14.68 1.12 -0.94
C ASP A 83 15.06 1.59 -2.35
N ALA A 84 14.08 1.64 -3.26
CA ALA A 84 14.22 2.29 -4.56
C ALA A 84 14.22 3.84 -4.51
N GLY A 85 14.11 4.43 -3.31
CA GLY A 85 14.18 5.86 -3.06
C GLY A 85 12.84 6.60 -3.16
N ILE A 86 11.72 5.89 -3.20
CA ILE A 86 10.39 6.50 -3.16
C ILE A 86 10.05 6.87 -1.72
N LYS A 87 9.68 8.13 -1.51
CA LYS A 87 9.35 8.65 -0.17
C LYS A 87 7.85 8.60 0.07
N PHE A 88 7.47 8.15 1.25
CA PHE A 88 6.08 8.14 1.69
C PHE A 88 5.78 9.39 2.51
N LYS A 89 4.63 10.01 2.27
CA LYS A 89 4.17 11.16 3.06
C LYS A 89 2.69 11.09 3.34
N ARG A 90 2.31 11.33 4.59
CA ARG A 90 0.92 11.54 4.96
C ARG A 90 0.34 12.74 4.23
N ARG A 91 -0.85 12.55 3.67
CA ARG A 91 -1.66 13.58 3.04
C ARG A 91 -2.79 13.99 3.96
N ARG A 92 -3.02 15.30 4.09
CA ARG A 92 -4.16 15.86 4.81
C ARG A 92 -5.34 15.98 3.86
N THR A 93 -6.25 15.01 3.92
CA THR A 93 -7.53 15.01 3.20
C THR A 93 -8.50 14.12 3.97
N ASP A 94 -9.78 14.43 3.82
CA ASP A 94 -10.95 13.67 4.26
C ASP A 94 -11.25 12.44 3.39
N ARG A 95 -10.68 12.35 2.18
CA ARG A 95 -10.90 11.25 1.23
C ARG A 95 -9.86 10.16 1.42
N PHE A 96 -10.23 9.03 2.01
CA PHE A 96 -9.27 7.96 2.31
C PHE A 96 -8.61 7.33 1.07
N TRP A 97 -9.26 7.41 -0.10
CA TRP A 97 -8.78 6.81 -1.36
C TRP A 97 -7.95 7.78 -2.24
N ASP A 98 -7.76 9.05 -1.83
CA ASP A 98 -7.08 10.07 -2.64
C ASP A 98 -5.54 9.98 -2.53
N ILE A 99 -4.98 9.00 -3.26
CA ILE A 99 -3.55 8.72 -3.35
C ILE A 99 -2.94 9.47 -4.52
N ARG A 100 -1.75 10.07 -4.32
CA ARG A 100 -1.03 10.80 -5.38
C ARG A 100 0.44 10.49 -5.37
N PHE A 101 1.00 10.29 -6.56
CA PHE A 101 2.44 10.20 -6.77
C PHE A 101 2.93 11.44 -7.51
N LYS A 102 4.04 12.03 -7.05
CA LYS A 102 4.73 13.11 -7.77
C LYS A 102 6.20 13.16 -7.38
N ASN A 103 7.08 13.19 -8.37
CA ASN A 103 8.53 13.39 -8.19
C ASN A 103 9.17 12.42 -7.17
N GLY A 104 8.82 11.12 -7.24
CA GLY A 104 9.34 10.11 -6.31
C GLY A 104 8.75 10.19 -4.90
N VAL A 105 7.66 10.92 -4.70
CA VAL A 105 6.96 11.01 -3.42
C VAL A 105 5.53 10.48 -3.57
N LEU A 106 5.23 9.40 -2.85
CA LEU A 106 3.89 8.82 -2.74
C LEU A 106 3.18 9.43 -1.53
N LYS A 107 2.09 10.15 -1.79
CA LYS A 107 1.28 10.83 -0.78
C LYS A 107 -0.03 10.09 -0.58
N MET A 108 -0.29 9.67 0.66
CA MET A 108 -1.46 8.86 1.01
C MET A 108 -2.19 9.45 2.21
N PRO A 109 -3.54 9.43 2.20
CA PRO A 109 -4.33 9.75 3.38
C PRO A 109 -4.03 8.78 4.53
N ARG A 110 -4.28 9.21 5.77
CA ARG A 110 -4.21 8.32 6.93
C ARG A 110 -5.40 7.36 6.92
N ILE A 111 -5.15 6.07 7.21
CA ILE A 111 -6.17 5.07 7.49
C ILE A 111 -6.05 4.58 8.93
N LEU A 112 -7.19 4.39 9.59
CA LEU A 112 -7.30 3.74 10.90
C LEU A 112 -7.86 2.33 10.72
N ILE A 113 -7.16 1.33 11.25
CA ILE A 113 -7.50 -0.09 11.14
C ILE A 113 -7.90 -0.62 12.52
N HIS A 114 -9.06 -1.26 12.58
CA HIS A 114 -9.61 -1.89 13.77
C HIS A 114 -10.31 -3.20 13.39
N ASP A 115 -10.83 -3.95 14.36
CA ASP A 115 -11.42 -5.29 14.14
C ASP A 115 -12.52 -5.30 13.07
N GLY A 116 -13.39 -4.28 13.08
CA GLY A 116 -14.45 -4.11 12.06
C GLY A 116 -13.97 -3.77 10.65
N THR A 117 -12.71 -3.36 10.43
CA THR A 117 -12.21 -2.91 9.12
C THR A 117 -12.27 -4.02 8.08
N LYS A 118 -11.97 -5.26 8.48
CA LYS A 118 -12.02 -6.41 7.58
C LYS A 118 -13.43 -6.65 7.04
N SER A 119 -14.41 -6.78 7.93
CA SER A 119 -15.81 -7.02 7.54
C SER A 119 -16.38 -5.86 6.73
N LEU A 120 -15.99 -4.62 7.05
CA LEU A 120 -16.38 -3.44 6.28
C LEU A 120 -15.92 -3.53 4.83
N PHE A 121 -14.62 -3.79 4.60
CA PHE A 121 -14.09 -3.88 3.24
C PHE A 121 -14.63 -5.09 2.49
N LEU A 122 -14.79 -6.26 3.13
CA LEU A 122 -15.40 -7.43 2.48
C LEU A 122 -16.82 -7.14 2.00
N ASN A 123 -17.65 -6.51 2.84
CA ASN A 123 -19.01 -6.15 2.46
C ASN A 123 -19.04 -5.14 1.30
N LEU A 124 -18.12 -4.17 1.30
CA LEU A 124 -18.01 -3.18 0.23
C LEU A 124 -17.52 -3.79 -1.09
N ILE A 125 -16.53 -4.68 -1.03
CA ILE A 125 -16.03 -5.41 -2.20
C ILE A 125 -17.12 -6.30 -2.77
N ALA A 126 -17.81 -7.08 -1.93
CA ALA A 126 -18.94 -7.91 -2.36
C ALA A 126 -20.03 -7.06 -3.01
N PHE A 127 -20.35 -5.91 -2.42
CA PHE A 127 -21.30 -4.96 -3.01
C PHE A 127 -20.86 -4.48 -4.41
N GLU A 128 -19.60 -4.05 -4.58
CA GLU A 128 -19.08 -3.63 -5.89
C GLU A 128 -19.07 -4.77 -6.92
N GLN A 129 -18.78 -6.00 -6.52
CA GLN A 129 -18.76 -7.17 -7.40
C GLN A 129 -20.16 -7.63 -7.83
N CYS A 130 -21.16 -7.46 -6.96
CA CYS A 130 -22.55 -7.84 -7.25
C CYS A 130 -23.30 -6.81 -8.12
N HIS A 131 -22.82 -5.57 -8.22
CA HIS A 131 -23.52 -4.48 -8.91
C HIS A 131 -22.71 -3.98 -10.12
N LEU A 132 -23.12 -4.40 -11.33
CA LEU A 132 -22.41 -4.12 -12.58
C LEU A 132 -22.22 -2.62 -12.89
N ASP A 133 -23.16 -1.78 -12.46
CA ASP A 133 -23.15 -0.33 -12.69
C ASP A 133 -22.32 0.44 -11.64
N CYS A 134 -21.84 -0.22 -10.58
CA CYS A 134 -20.98 0.42 -9.59
C CYS A 134 -19.54 0.53 -10.09
N SER A 135 -18.82 1.59 -9.66
CA SER A 135 -17.38 1.68 -9.85
C SER A 135 -16.66 0.68 -8.92
N ASN A 136 -15.43 0.30 -9.27
CA ASN A 136 -14.61 -0.62 -8.48
C ASN A 136 -13.63 0.14 -7.57
N ASP A 137 -13.96 1.36 -7.16
CA ASP A 137 -13.00 2.28 -6.51
C ASP A 137 -12.53 1.75 -5.15
N ILE A 138 -13.42 1.12 -4.38
CA ILE A 138 -13.04 0.55 -3.08
C ILE A 138 -12.19 -0.69 -3.29
N THR A 139 -12.59 -1.57 -4.21
CA THR A 139 -11.81 -2.76 -4.59
C THR A 139 -10.41 -2.39 -5.07
N SER A 140 -10.31 -1.36 -5.92
CA SER A 140 -9.03 -0.79 -6.38
C SER A 140 -8.14 -0.31 -5.24
N TYR A 141 -8.73 0.41 -4.27
CA TYR A 141 -7.99 0.88 -3.10
C TYR A 141 -7.49 -0.28 -2.23
N VAL A 142 -8.35 -1.26 -1.96
CA VAL A 142 -7.98 -2.41 -1.11
C VAL A 142 -6.87 -3.23 -1.75
N ILE A 143 -6.95 -3.49 -3.06
CA ILE A 143 -5.89 -4.21 -3.79
C ILE A 143 -4.59 -3.40 -3.85
N PHE A 144 -4.68 -2.07 -3.94
CA PHE A 144 -3.49 -1.24 -3.83
C PHE A 144 -2.83 -1.36 -2.45
N MET A 145 -3.63 -1.34 -1.38
CA MET A 145 -3.13 -1.49 -0.01
C MET A 145 -2.55 -2.89 0.25
N ASP A 146 -3.17 -3.95 -0.28
CA ASP A 146 -2.66 -5.32 -0.22
C ASP A 146 -1.29 -5.45 -0.90
N ASN A 147 -1.15 -4.91 -2.11
CA ASN A 147 0.14 -4.91 -2.80
C ASN A 147 1.23 -4.12 -2.05
N LEU A 148 0.83 -3.03 -1.39
CA LEU A 148 1.72 -2.17 -0.63
C LEU A 148 2.15 -2.81 0.72
N ILE A 149 1.27 -3.63 1.32
CA ILE A 149 1.42 -4.24 2.65
C ILE A 149 1.53 -5.76 2.49
N ASN A 150 2.74 -6.25 2.23
CA ASN A 150 2.98 -7.68 2.09
C ASN A 150 3.50 -8.29 3.40
N SER A 151 4.19 -7.51 4.24
CA SER A 151 4.79 -7.98 5.49
C SER A 151 4.56 -7.02 6.68
N PRO A 152 4.81 -7.46 7.93
CA PRO A 152 4.73 -6.60 9.11
C PRO A 152 5.68 -5.40 9.03
N GLU A 153 6.83 -5.53 8.37
CA GLU A 153 7.80 -4.45 8.19
C GLU A 153 7.23 -3.32 7.31
N ASP A 154 6.42 -3.68 6.29
CA ASP A 154 5.70 -2.69 5.48
C ASP A 154 4.73 -1.88 6.36
N VAL A 155 3.98 -2.56 7.24
CA VAL A 155 3.05 -1.91 8.19
C VAL A 155 3.80 -0.99 9.12
N ALA A 156 4.87 -1.47 9.76
CA ALA A 156 5.69 -0.69 10.68
C ALA A 156 6.22 0.59 10.02
N TYR A 157 6.66 0.50 8.76
CA TYR A 157 7.15 1.65 8.02
C TYR A 157 6.04 2.64 7.63
N LEU A 158 4.88 2.15 7.20
CA LEU A 158 3.73 3.01 6.91
C LEU A 158 3.15 3.65 8.17
N HIS A 159 3.21 2.97 9.30
CA HIS A 159 2.88 3.49 10.62
C HIS A 159 3.83 4.62 11.03
N TYR A 160 5.15 4.41 10.88
CA TYR A 160 6.15 5.45 11.08
C TYR A 160 5.90 6.69 10.19
N CYS A 161 5.45 6.48 8.96
CA CYS A 161 5.10 7.57 8.03
C CYS A 161 3.75 8.26 8.37
N GLY A 162 3.02 7.79 9.39
CA GLY A 162 1.70 8.27 9.81
C GLY A 162 0.59 8.01 8.80
N ILE A 163 0.78 7.02 7.90
CA ILE A 163 -0.19 6.64 6.87
C ILE A 163 -1.12 5.56 7.42
N VAL A 164 -0.57 4.56 8.11
CA VAL A 164 -1.35 3.53 8.78
C VAL A 164 -1.37 3.81 10.28
N GLU A 165 -2.53 3.71 10.90
CA GLU A 165 -2.69 3.60 12.34
C GLU A 165 -3.58 2.40 12.59
N HIS A 166 -3.30 1.58 13.60
CA HIS A 166 -4.12 0.41 13.90
C HIS A 166 -4.28 0.19 15.40
N TRP A 167 -5.39 -0.46 15.76
CA TRP A 167 -5.70 -0.91 17.11
C TRP A 167 -5.70 -2.45 17.24
N LEU A 168 -5.16 -3.13 16.22
CA LEU A 168 -4.90 -4.57 16.25
C LEU A 168 -3.71 -4.92 17.15
N GLY A 169 -3.58 -6.18 17.54
CA GLY A 169 -2.57 -6.65 18.49
C GLY A 169 -1.14 -6.60 17.97
N SER A 170 -0.95 -6.59 16.65
CA SER A 170 0.38 -6.49 16.02
C SER A 170 0.34 -5.98 14.58
N ASP A 171 1.47 -5.51 14.08
CA ASP A 171 1.68 -5.19 12.66
C ASP A 171 1.41 -6.41 11.76
N ALA A 172 1.68 -7.63 12.26
CA ALA A 172 1.44 -8.86 11.52
C ALA A 172 -0.05 -9.14 11.28
N GLU A 173 -0.91 -8.79 12.24
CA GLU A 173 -2.36 -8.90 12.08
C GLU A 173 -2.88 -7.93 11.00
N VAL A 174 -2.30 -6.74 10.89
CA VAL A 174 -2.64 -5.79 9.83
C VAL A 174 -2.23 -6.32 8.45
N ALA A 175 -1.02 -6.88 8.34
CA ALA A 175 -0.55 -7.49 7.09
C ALA A 175 -1.41 -8.69 6.69
N ASP A 176 -1.77 -9.57 7.64
CA ASP A 176 -2.66 -10.71 7.41
C ASP A 176 -4.07 -10.26 7.00
N LEU A 177 -4.59 -9.18 7.60
CA LEU A 177 -5.89 -8.61 7.25
C LEU A 177 -5.96 -8.24 5.77
N PHE A 178 -5.00 -7.47 5.24
CA PHE A 178 -5.00 -7.08 3.83
C PHE A 178 -4.76 -8.26 2.89
N ASN A 179 -3.79 -9.13 3.21
CA ASN A 179 -3.51 -10.35 2.45
C ASN A 179 -4.73 -11.28 2.31
N ARG A 180 -5.66 -11.25 3.29
CA ARG A 180 -6.92 -12.01 3.23
C ARG A 180 -8.06 -11.25 2.56
N LEU A 181 -8.07 -9.92 2.58
CA LEU A 181 -9.12 -9.13 1.92
C LEU A 181 -9.13 -9.31 0.40
N CYS A 182 -7.96 -9.55 -0.20
CA CYS A 182 -7.82 -9.71 -1.65
C CYS A 182 -7.88 -11.17 -2.12
N GLN A 183 -8.04 -12.13 -1.22
CA GLN A 183 -8.27 -13.53 -1.61
C GLN A 183 -9.61 -13.63 -2.36
N GLU A 184 -9.59 -14.30 -3.52
CA GLU A 184 -10.79 -14.58 -4.35
C GLU A 184 -11.46 -13.35 -5.00
N VAL A 185 -10.85 -12.16 -4.90
CA VAL A 185 -11.39 -10.95 -5.53
C VAL A 185 -11.08 -10.94 -7.02
N VAL A 186 -12.11 -10.90 -7.87
CA VAL A 186 -11.96 -10.74 -9.32
C VAL A 186 -11.71 -9.26 -9.63
N PHE A 187 -10.50 -8.95 -10.10
CA PHE A 187 -10.10 -7.57 -10.36
C PHE A 187 -9.36 -7.41 -11.69
N ASP A 188 -9.81 -6.46 -12.50
CA ASP A 188 -9.09 -5.99 -13.67
C ASP A 188 -8.26 -4.76 -13.31
N VAL A 189 -6.94 -4.96 -13.29
CA VAL A 189 -5.93 -3.93 -13.00
C VAL A 189 -6.07 -2.72 -13.94
N ASN A 190 -6.49 -2.93 -15.19
CA ASN A 190 -6.58 -1.87 -16.20
C ASN A 190 -7.76 -0.93 -15.99
N ASN A 191 -8.79 -1.37 -15.26
CA ASN A 191 -10.00 -0.58 -14.99
C ASN A 191 -9.99 0.07 -13.60
N SER A 192 -8.80 0.20 -13.00
CA SER A 192 -8.60 0.81 -11.68
C SER A 192 -8.37 2.32 -11.80
N TYR A 193 -8.99 3.12 -10.92
CA TYR A 193 -8.67 4.56 -10.84
C TYR A 193 -7.20 4.82 -10.46
N LEU A 194 -6.53 3.83 -9.83
CA LEU A 194 -5.12 3.87 -9.47
C LEU A 194 -4.20 3.34 -10.56
N ALA A 195 -4.71 2.78 -11.67
CA ALA A 195 -3.89 2.12 -12.69
C ALA A 195 -2.77 3.04 -13.20
N ARG A 196 -3.14 4.24 -13.67
CA ARG A 196 -2.18 5.22 -14.20
C ARG A 196 -1.17 5.67 -13.15
N MET A 197 -1.61 5.96 -11.93
CA MET A 197 -0.70 6.38 -10.87
C MET A 197 0.27 5.24 -10.47
N SER A 198 -0.21 4.00 -10.45
CA SER A 198 0.60 2.83 -10.11
C SER A 198 1.64 2.55 -11.20
N GLU A 199 1.27 2.73 -12.47
CA GLU A 199 2.19 2.69 -13.60
C GLU A 199 3.30 3.75 -13.46
N GLU A 200 2.96 5.00 -13.14
CA GLU A 200 3.95 6.05 -12.89
C GLU A 200 4.92 5.69 -11.76
N VAL A 201 4.42 5.09 -10.68
CA VAL A 201 5.27 4.62 -9.57
C VAL A 201 6.20 3.50 -10.02
N ASN A 202 5.67 2.49 -10.73
CA ASN A 202 6.46 1.35 -11.20
C ASN A 202 7.52 1.78 -12.22
N LEU A 203 7.21 2.74 -13.10
CA LEU A 203 8.19 3.33 -14.02
C LEU A 203 9.33 4.01 -13.25
N TYR A 204 9.00 4.79 -12.22
CA TYR A 204 10.01 5.43 -11.38
C TYR A 204 10.87 4.40 -10.64
N TYR A 205 10.23 3.39 -10.05
CA TYR A 205 10.89 2.28 -9.36
C TYR A 205 11.86 1.55 -10.30
N ASN A 206 11.37 1.11 -11.47
CA ASN A 206 12.18 0.37 -12.45
C ASN A 206 13.36 1.19 -12.95
N HIS A 207 13.17 2.48 -13.22
CA HIS A 207 14.26 3.36 -13.64
C HIS A 207 15.35 3.45 -12.56
N ARG A 208 14.96 3.66 -11.29
CA ARG A 208 15.90 3.72 -10.15
C ARG A 208 16.60 2.40 -9.89
N TRP A 209 15.85 1.31 -9.88
CA TRP A 209 16.35 -0.04 -9.68
C TRP A 209 17.35 -0.44 -10.77
N ASN A 210 17.02 -0.16 -12.03
CA ASN A 210 17.91 -0.43 -13.16
C ASN A 210 19.20 0.42 -13.08
N ALA A 211 19.10 1.70 -12.71
CA ALA A 211 20.26 2.55 -12.53
C ALA A 211 21.16 2.08 -11.37
N TRP A 212 20.56 1.69 -10.24
CA TRP A 212 21.30 1.12 -9.11
C TRP A 212 21.99 -0.18 -9.48
N ARG A 213 21.27 -1.10 -10.14
CA ARG A 213 21.82 -2.37 -10.63
C ARG A 213 22.94 -2.17 -11.65
N ALA A 214 22.81 -1.20 -12.55
CA ALA A 214 23.86 -0.83 -13.48
C ALA A 214 25.11 -0.27 -12.76
N SER A 215 24.91 0.60 -11.76
CA SER A 215 26.00 1.14 -10.94
C SER A 215 26.72 0.05 -10.16
N LEU A 216 25.97 -0.87 -9.54
CA LEU A 216 26.51 -2.02 -8.83
C LEU A 216 27.32 -2.92 -9.78
N LYS A 217 26.76 -3.20 -10.97
CA LYS A 217 27.44 -3.96 -12.01
C LYS A 217 28.75 -3.29 -12.43
N HIS A 218 28.77 -2.00 -12.70
CA HIS A 218 30.00 -1.31 -13.11
C HIS A 218 31.05 -1.24 -12.00
N LYS A 219 30.66 -0.91 -10.76
CA LYS A 219 31.61 -0.73 -9.65
C LYS A 219 32.18 -2.04 -9.13
N TYR A 220 31.36 -3.07 -8.98
CA TYR A 220 31.79 -4.35 -8.41
C TYR A 220 32.16 -5.37 -9.48
N PHE A 221 31.38 -5.48 -10.55
CA PHE A 221 31.58 -6.49 -11.60
C PHE A 221 32.30 -5.96 -12.85
N GLY A 222 32.44 -4.64 -13.00
CA GLY A 222 33.13 -4.01 -14.12
C GLY A 222 34.61 -3.78 -13.88
N ASN A 223 35.08 -3.90 -12.63
CA ASN A 223 36.48 -3.82 -12.29
C ASN A 223 37.05 -5.23 -12.03
N PRO A 224 37.72 -5.86 -13.01
CA PRO A 224 38.28 -7.21 -12.82
C PRO A 224 39.24 -7.29 -11.61
N TRP A 225 39.91 -6.18 -11.27
CA TRP A 225 40.79 -6.12 -10.10
C TRP A 225 40.04 -6.21 -8.77
N ALA A 226 38.81 -5.68 -8.67
CA ALA A 226 38.01 -5.79 -7.46
C ALA A 226 37.59 -7.25 -7.20
N ILE A 227 37.27 -7.98 -8.27
CA ILE A 227 36.94 -9.41 -8.21
C ILE A 227 38.17 -10.23 -7.79
N ILE A 228 39.33 -9.97 -8.41
CA ILE A 228 40.59 -10.64 -8.07
C ILE A 228 40.98 -10.35 -6.61
N SER A 229 40.84 -9.11 -6.14
CA SER A 229 41.14 -8.73 -4.77
C SER A 229 40.22 -9.40 -3.75
N LEU A 230 38.91 -9.45 -4.03
CA LEU A 230 37.95 -10.17 -3.19
C LEU A 230 38.30 -11.66 -3.12
N PHE A 231 38.62 -12.27 -4.25
CA PHE A 231 39.01 -13.69 -4.31
C PHE A 231 40.30 -13.96 -3.52
N ALA A 232 41.34 -13.13 -3.70
CA ALA A 232 42.58 -13.22 -2.95
C ALA A 232 42.36 -13.06 -1.44
N ALA A 233 41.50 -12.14 -1.01
CA ALA A 233 41.16 -11.94 0.40
C ALA A 233 40.47 -13.18 1.00
N VAL A 234 39.54 -13.81 0.27
CA VAL A 234 38.90 -15.06 0.69
C VAL A 234 39.92 -16.20 0.82
N VAL A 235 40.83 -16.35 -0.15
CA VAL A 235 41.90 -17.37 -0.09
C VAL A 235 42.80 -17.13 1.13
N LEU A 236 43.22 -15.89 1.39
CA LEU A 236 44.02 -15.55 2.57
C LEU A 236 43.27 -15.81 3.88
N LEU A 237 41.97 -15.55 3.94
CA LEU A 237 41.14 -15.83 5.11
C LEU A 237 41.06 -17.34 5.39
N VAL A 238 40.89 -18.16 4.36
CA VAL A 238 40.91 -19.62 4.49
C VAL A 238 42.28 -20.13 4.95
N LEU A 239 43.36 -19.61 4.37
CA LEU A 239 44.73 -19.97 4.75
C LEU A 239 45.03 -19.60 6.21
N THR A 240 44.67 -18.38 6.63
CA THR A 240 44.85 -17.94 8.01
C THR A 240 44.03 -18.78 8.98
N PHE A 241 42.75 -19.06 8.67
CA PHE A 241 41.94 -19.95 9.49
C PHE A 241 42.56 -21.34 9.65
N THR A 242 43.07 -21.89 8.55
CA THR A 242 43.75 -23.20 8.53
C THR A 242 45.04 -23.16 9.37
N GLN A 243 45.84 -22.11 9.24
CA GLN A 243 47.06 -21.90 10.03
C GLN A 243 46.74 -21.78 11.52
N THR A 244 45.72 -21.01 11.89
CA THR A 244 45.27 -20.87 13.29
C THR A 244 44.79 -22.21 13.83
N PHE A 245 44.02 -22.97 13.05
CA PHE A 245 43.55 -24.29 13.43
C PHE A 245 44.70 -25.26 13.72
N TYR A 246 45.68 -25.36 12.81
CA TYR A 246 46.85 -26.23 13.03
C TYR A 246 47.73 -25.76 14.19
N GLY A 247 47.89 -24.45 14.38
CA GLY A 247 48.65 -23.90 15.52
C GLY A 247 48.00 -24.25 16.86
N VAL A 248 46.68 -24.08 16.97
CA VAL A 248 45.91 -24.46 18.16
C VAL A 248 45.93 -25.97 18.37
N TYR A 249 45.72 -26.76 17.31
CA TYR A 249 45.75 -28.22 17.41
C TYR A 249 47.13 -28.75 17.85
N GLY A 250 48.22 -28.17 17.33
CA GLY A 250 49.59 -28.51 17.74
C GLY A 250 49.90 -28.14 19.19
N TYR A 251 49.32 -27.05 19.70
CA TYR A 251 49.42 -26.66 21.11
C TYR A 251 48.72 -27.65 22.04
N TYR A 252 47.54 -28.14 21.66
CA TYR A 252 46.76 -29.08 22.48
C TYR A 252 47.19 -30.55 22.32
N ARG A 253 47.92 -30.91 21.26
CA ARG A 253 48.41 -32.27 21.02
C ARG A 253 49.90 -32.27 20.62
N PRO A 254 50.81 -31.84 21.52
CA PRO A 254 52.23 -31.84 21.23
C PRO A 254 52.70 -33.28 20.96
N ARG A 255 53.46 -33.49 19.88
CA ARG A 255 54.10 -34.77 19.60
C ARG A 255 55.16 -35.03 20.67
N THR A 256 54.89 -35.99 21.56
CA THR A 256 55.89 -36.67 22.40
C THR A 256 56.92 -37.39 21.57
#